data_AF-A0A4Q6XRZ5-F1
#
_entry.id   AF-A0A4Q6XRZ5-F1
#
_cell.length_a   1.000
_cell.length_b   1.000
_cell.length_c   1.000
_cell.angle_alpha   90.00
_cell.angle_beta   90.00
_cell.angle_gamma   90.00
#
_symmetry.space_group_name_H-M   'P 1'
#
loop_
_entity.id
_entity.type
_entity.pdbx_description
1 polymer ?
#
loop_
_entity_poly.entity_id
_entity_poly.type
_entity_poly.pdbx_seq_one_letter_code
_entity_poly.pdbx_strand_id
1 'polypeptide(L)'
;MKNLVHQTQQAFYFSLGFYILAFILWILNFSLAYILISMALLLSLLWIFLVLREIMLSVKLTNTERILLIIFIIFGNIIAGTVYFFFMREKVIGKPINK
;
A
#
# COMPACT_ATOMS: atom_id res chain seq x y z
N MET A 1 18.37 -15.03 -1.23
CA MET A 1 18.06 -13.58 -1.32
C MET A 1 17.81 -13.08 -2.74
N LYS A 2 18.54 -13.50 -3.79
CA LYS A 2 18.29 -13.03 -5.18
C LYS A 2 16.82 -13.18 -5.65
N ASN A 3 16.17 -14.32 -5.39
CA ASN A 3 14.76 -14.51 -5.76
C ASN A 3 13.78 -13.67 -4.93
N LEU A 4 14.13 -13.33 -3.68
CA LEU A 4 13.29 -12.49 -2.82
C LEU A 4 13.27 -11.05 -3.33
N VAL A 5 14.46 -10.50 -3.63
CA VAL A 5 14.60 -9.15 -4.19
C VAL A 5 13.80 -9.01 -5.49
N HIS A 6 13.89 -10.00 -6.37
CA HIS A 6 13.17 -9.98 -7.63
C HIS A 6 11.64 -10.00 -7.42
N GLN A 7 11.14 -10.83 -6.51
CA GLN A 7 9.72 -10.91 -6.18
C GLN A 7 9.21 -9.58 -5.57
N THR A 8 9.94 -9.00 -4.63
CA THR A 8 9.59 -7.72 -4.01
C THR A 8 9.57 -6.60 -5.04
N GLN A 9 10.60 -6.50 -5.90
CA GLN A 9 10.66 -5.48 -6.95
C GLN A 9 9.56 -5.65 -8.00
N GLN A 10 9.28 -6.88 -8.44
CA GLN A 10 8.19 -7.14 -9.38
C GLN A 10 6.84 -6.75 -8.79
N ALA A 11 6.54 -7.13 -7.55
CA ALA A 11 5.30 -6.76 -6.89
C ALA A 11 5.16 -5.23 -6.80
N PHE A 12 6.26 -4.53 -6.47
CA PHE A 12 6.29 -3.07 -6.46
C PHE A 12 5.98 -2.49 -7.85
N TYR A 13 6.75 -2.85 -8.87
CA TYR A 13 6.57 -2.29 -10.22
C TYR A 13 5.21 -2.62 -10.82
N PHE A 14 4.66 -3.80 -10.52
CA PHE A 14 3.33 -4.18 -10.95
C PHE A 14 2.28 -3.28 -10.28
N SER A 15 2.33 -3.12 -8.95
CA SER A 15 1.41 -2.20 -8.25
C SER A 15 1.54 -0.76 -8.77
N LEU A 16 2.75 -0.27 -8.99
CA LEU A 16 3.03 1.08 -9.50
C LEU A 16 2.48 1.27 -10.93
N GLY A 17 2.70 0.30 -11.81
CA GLY A 17 2.15 0.33 -13.16
C GLY A 17 0.62 0.41 -13.16
N PHE A 18 -0.04 -0.39 -12.31
CA PHE A 18 -1.48 -0.31 -12.15
C PHE A 18 -1.94 1.03 -11.57
N TYR A 19 -1.24 1.60 -10.58
CA TYR A 19 -1.57 2.94 -10.07
C TYR A 19 -1.46 4.01 -11.15
N ILE A 20 -0.37 4.02 -11.92
CA ILE A 20 -0.16 4.99 -13.01
C ILE A 20 -1.25 4.84 -14.07
N LEU A 21 -1.53 3.61 -14.50
CA LEU A 21 -2.53 3.35 -15.52
C LEU A 21 -3.94 3.73 -15.03
N ALA A 22 -4.27 3.41 -13.78
CA ALA A 22 -5.54 3.77 -13.20
C ALA A 22 -5.70 5.29 -13.05
N PHE A 23 -4.62 6.00 -12.70
CA PHE A 23 -4.61 7.46 -12.63
C PHE A 23 -4.85 8.10 -14.01
N ILE A 24 -4.20 7.58 -15.07
CA ILE A 24 -4.45 8.03 -16.45
C ILE A 24 -5.91 7.80 -16.83
N LEU A 25 -6.44 6.60 -16.59
CA LEU A 25 -7.84 6.28 -16.88
C LEU A 25 -8.83 7.14 -16.08
N TRP A 26 -8.49 7.47 -14.84
CA TRP A 26 -9.29 8.36 -14.01
C TRP A 26 -9.36 9.77 -14.61
N ILE A 27 -8.22 10.33 -15.06
CA ILE A 27 -8.18 11.62 -15.76
C ILE A 27 -9.02 11.59 -17.04
N LEU A 28 -8.99 10.47 -17.77
CA LEU A 28 -9.80 10.25 -18.97
C LEU A 28 -11.27 9.91 -18.66
N ASN A 29 -11.70 9.96 -17.39
CA ASN A 29 -13.07 9.67 -16.92
C ASN A 29 -13.58 8.25 -17.25
N PHE A 30 -12.68 7.27 -17.36
CA PHE A 30 -13.09 5.87 -17.50
C PHE A 30 -13.48 5.27 -16.15
N SER A 31 -14.67 4.69 -16.06
CA SER A 31 -15.19 4.03 -14.84
C SER A 31 -14.32 2.85 -14.36
N LEU A 32 -13.61 2.20 -15.29
CA LEU A 32 -12.68 1.11 -15.01
C LEU A 32 -11.53 1.53 -14.07
N ALA A 33 -11.19 2.82 -14.01
CA ALA A 33 -10.12 3.35 -13.17
C ALA A 33 -10.30 2.96 -11.70
N TYR A 34 -11.51 3.03 -11.16
CA TYR A 34 -11.79 2.70 -9.75
C TYR A 34 -11.54 1.22 -9.43
N ILE A 35 -11.86 0.34 -10.38
CA ILE A 35 -11.61 -1.10 -10.25
C ILE A 35 -10.09 -1.34 -10.26
N LEU A 36 -9.36 -0.69 -11.16
CA LEU A 36 -7.91 -0.84 -11.23
C LEU A 36 -7.20 -0.27 -10.00
N ILE A 37 -7.66 0.85 -9.44
CA ILE A 37 -7.15 1.37 -8.17
C ILE A 37 -7.33 0.31 -7.07
N SER A 38 -8.50 -0.34 -7.01
CA SER A 38 -8.77 -1.38 -6.02
C SER A 38 -7.84 -2.59 -6.19
N MET A 39 -7.60 -3.02 -7.44
CA MET A 39 -6.66 -4.10 -7.73
C MET A 39 -5.21 -3.71 -7.39
N ALA A 40 -4.80 -2.48 -7.70
CA ALA A 40 -3.48 -1.95 -7.38
C ALA A 40 -3.23 -1.93 -5.88
N LEU A 41 -4.24 -1.54 -5.09
CA LEU A 41 -4.19 -1.58 -3.62
C LEU A 41 -4.00 -3.00 -3.09
N LEU A 42 -4.72 -3.99 -3.63
CA LEU A 42 -4.55 -5.40 -3.23
C LEU A 42 -3.14 -5.91 -3.53
N LEU A 43 -2.59 -5.59 -4.70
CA LEU A 43 -1.21 -5.92 -5.06
C LEU A 43 -0.19 -5.22 -4.15
N SER A 44 -0.46 -3.97 -3.78
CA SER A 44 0.36 -3.20 -2.85
C SER A 44 0.41 -3.84 -1.47
N LEU A 45 -0.66 -4.48 -1.00
CA LEU A 45 -0.66 -5.23 0.27
C LEU A 45 0.28 -6.44 0.20
N LEU A 46 0.26 -7.17 -0.92
CA LEU A 46 1.21 -8.27 -1.15
C LEU A 46 2.65 -7.77 -1.14
N TRP A 47 2.91 -6.63 -1.77
CA TRP A 47 4.23 -6.01 -1.75
C TRP A 47 4.68 -5.65 -0.33
N ILE A 48 3.82 -5.05 0.49
CA ILE A 48 4.13 -4.74 1.91
C ILE A 48 4.55 -6.01 2.65
N PHE A 49 3.82 -7.11 2.48
CA PHE A 49 4.17 -8.39 3.10
C PHE A 49 5.54 -8.91 2.65
N LEU A 50 5.85 -8.84 1.35
CA LEU A 50 7.13 -9.27 0.81
C LEU A 50 8.28 -8.40 1.33
N VAL A 51 8.10 -7.08 1.42
CA VAL A 51 9.08 -6.15 1.99
C VAL A 51 9.34 -6.48 3.47
N LEU A 52 8.31 -6.71 4.28
CA LEU A 52 8.49 -7.08 5.68
C LEU A 52 9.28 -8.38 5.82
N ARG A 53 8.97 -9.38 4.99
CA ARG A 53 9.74 -10.63 4.93
C ARG A 53 11.20 -10.38 4.55
N GLU A 54 11.45 -9.52 3.57
CA GLU A 54 12.80 -9.17 3.14
C GLU A 54 13.59 -8.47 4.26
N ILE A 55 12.97 -7.54 5.00
CA ILE A 55 13.57 -6.88 6.17
C ILE A 55 13.92 -7.89 7.25
N MET A 56 12.99 -8.79 7.60
CA MET A 56 13.20 -9.79 8.65
C MET A 56 14.32 -10.78 8.32
N LEU A 57 14.43 -11.20 7.05
CA LEU A 57 15.43 -12.16 6.59
C LEU A 57 16.79 -11.54 6.22
N SER A 58 16.90 -10.21 6.24
CA SER A 58 18.12 -9.51 5.81
C SER A 58 19.26 -9.69 6.80
N VAL A 59 20.29 -10.43 6.40
CA VAL A 59 21.52 -10.63 7.20
C VAL A 59 22.40 -9.37 7.26
N LYS A 60 22.12 -8.36 6.41
CA LYS A 60 22.90 -7.12 6.32
C LYS A 60 22.43 -6.04 7.29
N LEU A 61 21.19 -6.11 7.76
CA LEU A 61 20.61 -5.11 8.63
C LEU A 61 20.89 -5.46 10.09
N THR A 62 21.30 -4.45 10.85
CA THR A 62 21.31 -4.48 12.31
C THR A 62 19.87 -4.52 12.86
N ASN A 63 19.71 -4.97 14.10
CA ASN A 63 18.38 -5.04 14.74
C ASN A 63 17.70 -3.67 14.81
N THR A 64 18.48 -2.60 15.07
CA THR A 64 17.98 -1.22 15.11
C THR A 64 17.45 -0.77 13.75
N GLU A 65 18.18 -1.02 12.66
CA GLU A 65 17.72 -0.66 11.31
C GLU A 65 16.46 -1.42 10.91
N ARG A 66 16.36 -2.71 11.26
CA ARG A 66 15.14 -3.51 11.01
C ARG A 66 13.93 -2.91 11.70
N ILE A 67 14.07 -2.55 12.98
CA ILE A 67 12.99 -1.96 13.78
C ILE A 67 12.58 -0.60 13.19
N LEU A 68 13.54 0.26 12.84
CA LEU A 68 13.25 1.56 12.23
C LEU A 68 12.47 1.42 10.91
N LEU A 69 12.83 0.47 10.05
CA LEU A 69 12.11 0.22 8.79
C LEU A 69 10.68 -0.30 9.03
N ILE A 70 10.50 -1.20 9.99
CA ILE A 70 9.16 -1.69 10.36
C ILE A 70 8.30 -0.55 10.91
N ILE A 71 8.87 0.27 11.80
CA ILE A 71 8.22 1.45 12.36
C ILE A 71 7.80 2.41 11.22
N PHE A 72 8.69 2.68 10.27
CA PHE A 72 8.38 3.52 9.12
C PHE A 72 7.15 3.03 8.34
N ILE A 73 7.07 1.74 8.05
CA ILE A 73 5.92 1.13 7.35
C ILE A 73 4.64 1.25 8.19
N ILE A 74 4.71 1.00 9.50
CA ILE A 74 3.57 1.11 10.41
C ILE A 74 3.05 2.55 10.46
N PHE A 75 3.93 3.54 10.61
CA PHE A 75 3.54 4.95 10.66
C PHE A 75 2.82 5.39 9.39
N GLY A 76 3.32 4.99 8.21
CA GLY A 76 2.63 5.27 6.94
C GLY A 76 1.19 4.72 6.91
N ASN A 77 0.99 3.49 7.39
CA ASN A 77 -0.33 2.89 7.48
C ASN A 77 -1.24 3.58 8.51
N ILE A 78 -0.71 3.98 9.67
CA ILE A 78 -1.46 4.72 10.69
C ILE A 78 -1.93 6.07 10.15
N ILE A 79 -1.06 6.80 9.43
CA ILE A 79 -1.41 8.08 8.82
C ILE A 79 -2.54 7.88 7.79
N ALA A 80 -2.42 6.90 6.90
CA ALA A 80 -3.46 6.58 5.91
C ALA A 80 -4.79 6.20 6.59
N GLY A 81 -4.73 5.36 7.63
CA GLY A 81 -5.90 4.98 8.43
C GLY A 81 -6.55 6.19 9.10
N THR A 82 -5.75 7.06 9.71
CA THR A 82 -6.24 8.29 10.36
C THR A 82 -6.95 9.18 9.35
N VAL A 83 -6.36 9.44 8.19
CA VAL A 83 -6.99 10.23 7.12
C VAL A 83 -8.32 9.62 6.71
N TYR A 84 -8.37 8.30 6.51
CA TYR A 84 -9.61 7.61 6.17
C TYR A 84 -10.68 7.76 7.24
N PHE A 85 -10.40 7.35 8.48
CA PHE A 85 -11.39 7.28 9.55
C PHE A 85 -11.91 8.64 10.00
N PHE A 86 -11.04 9.66 10.05
CA PHE A 86 -11.42 10.98 10.57
C PHE A 86 -11.94 11.94 9.51
N PHE A 87 -11.52 11.82 8.24
CA PHE A 87 -11.87 12.81 7.20
C PHE A 87 -12.70 12.24 6.05
N MET A 88 -12.46 10.99 5.65
CA MET A 88 -13.08 10.42 4.45
C MET A 88 -14.26 9.52 4.76
N ARG A 89 -14.26 8.83 5.91
CA ARG A 89 -15.24 7.80 6.25
C ARG A 89 -16.67 8.32 6.24
N GLU A 90 -16.91 9.53 6.75
CA GLU A 90 -18.25 10.14 6.74
C GLU A 90 -18.82 10.28 5.33
N LYS A 91 -17.98 10.57 4.32
CA LYS A 91 -18.40 10.63 2.92
C LYS A 91 -18.72 9.25 2.33
N VAL A 92 -18.11 8.19 2.86
CA VAL A 92 -18.27 6.81 2.37
C VAL A 92 -19.50 6.13 2.99
N ILE A 93 -19.67 6.22 4.30
CA ILE A 93 -20.73 5.50 5.03
C ILE A 93 -21.89 6.39 5.50
N GLY A 94 -21.81 7.71 5.27
CA GLY A 94 -22.75 8.69 5.81
C GLY A 94 -22.50 9.02 7.28
N LYS A 95 -23.19 10.04 7.81
CA LYS A 95 -23.14 10.38 9.23
C LYS A 95 -23.77 9.24 10.05
N PRO A 96 -23.14 8.82 11.16
CA PRO A 96 -23.81 7.93 12.10
C PRO A 96 -25.08 8.62 12.59
N ILE A 97 -26.22 7.96 12.42
CA ILE A 97 -27.48 8.38 13.06
C ILE A 97 -27.26 8.11 14.55
N ASN A 98 -26.92 9.15 15.33
CA ASN A 98 -26.91 9.05 16.78
C ASN A 98 -28.33 8.65 17.21
N LYS A 99 -28.49 7.43 17.70
CA LYS A 99 -29.67 6.99 18.45
C LYS A 99 -29.46 7.29 19.92
#